data_AF-A0A813KWR2-F1
#
_entry.id   AF-A0A813KWR2-F1
#
_cell.length_a   1.000
_cell.length_b   1.000
_cell.length_c   1.000
_cell.angle_alpha   90.00
_cell.angle_beta   90.00
_cell.angle_gamma   90.00
#
_symmetry.space_group_name_H-M   'P 1'
#
loop_
_entity.id
_entity.type
_entity.pdbx_description
1 polymer ?
#
loop_
_entity_poly.entity_id
_entity_poly.type
_entity_poly.pdbx_seq_one_letter_code
_entity_poly.pdbx_strand_id
1 'polypeptide(L)'
;VVRRTSGKKPKKSMKAKRVSKVARGRLAKVMVFRGRRERTVGGLRKDSLVVNKRGRIVSKRASAHGKLSFKRIETWVQAVMAARRAVNAKGFIAINGKKPGGRELYAKAKELRAGKLAEPLSSRRSAKDAGASDELKAIFAAFS
;
A
#
# COMPACT_ATOMS: atom_id res chain seq x y z
N VAL A 1 -10.71 72.70 17.23
CA VAL A 1 -10.38 71.25 17.18
C VAL A 1 -10.10 70.87 15.73
N VAL A 2 -8.85 70.59 15.36
CA VAL A 2 -8.50 70.09 14.01
C VAL A 2 -7.84 68.72 14.17
N ARG A 3 -8.50 67.67 13.68
CA ARG A 3 -8.00 66.28 13.70
C ARG A 3 -7.12 66.03 12.47
N ARG A 4 -5.84 65.68 12.66
CA ARG A 4 -4.92 65.22 11.60
C ARG A 4 -5.26 63.77 11.22
N THR A 5 -5.75 63.53 10.01
CA THR A 5 -5.89 62.17 9.46
C THR A 5 -4.57 61.75 8.80
N SER A 6 -3.89 60.77 9.38
CA SER A 6 -2.66 60.20 8.82
C SER A 6 -2.96 59.40 7.54
N GLY A 7 -2.61 59.96 6.39
CA GLY A 7 -2.73 59.28 5.10
C GLY A 7 -1.86 58.03 5.02
N LYS A 8 -2.47 56.86 4.78
CA LYS A 8 -1.74 55.61 4.51
C LYS A 8 -0.99 55.73 3.19
N LYS A 9 0.35 55.60 3.21
CA LYS A 9 1.18 55.55 2.01
C LYS A 9 0.76 54.38 1.10
N PRO A 10 0.68 54.57 -0.24
CA PRO A 10 0.37 53.50 -1.17
C PRO A 10 1.46 52.42 -1.13
N LYS A 11 1.09 51.16 -0.93
CA LYS A 11 2.04 50.04 -0.94
C LYS A 11 2.46 49.73 -2.38
N LYS A 12 3.77 49.69 -2.63
CA LYS A 12 4.38 49.31 -3.92
C LYS A 12 3.93 47.89 -4.30
N SER A 13 3.37 47.72 -5.51
CA SER A 13 2.98 46.41 -6.03
C SER A 13 4.21 45.51 -6.16
N MET A 14 4.21 44.39 -5.43
CA MET A 14 5.31 43.43 -5.49
C MET A 14 5.19 42.52 -6.72
N LYS A 15 6.31 42.26 -7.40
CA LYS A 15 6.38 41.34 -8.54
C LYS A 15 6.05 39.91 -8.10
N ALA A 16 5.22 39.21 -8.87
CA ALA A 16 4.81 37.85 -8.57
C ALA A 16 6.04 36.91 -8.46
N LYS A 17 6.13 36.16 -7.36
CA LYS A 17 7.21 35.18 -7.15
C LYS A 17 7.06 34.04 -8.15
N ARG A 18 8.15 33.71 -8.87
CA ARG A 18 8.21 32.54 -9.75
C ARG A 18 7.99 31.27 -8.92
N VAL A 19 6.89 30.57 -9.17
CA VAL A 19 6.60 29.28 -8.52
C VAL A 19 7.64 28.26 -8.97
N SER A 20 8.28 27.59 -8.02
CA SER A 20 9.31 26.58 -8.33
C SER A 20 8.69 25.33 -8.96
N LYS A 21 9.27 24.87 -10.08
CA LYS A 21 8.87 23.62 -10.75
C LYS A 21 9.14 22.37 -9.90
N VAL A 22 10.06 22.45 -8.95
CA VAL A 22 10.51 21.33 -8.10
C VAL A 22 9.78 21.32 -6.76
N ALA A 23 9.19 20.18 -6.40
CA ALA A 23 8.53 19.92 -5.13
C ALA A 23 9.52 19.56 -4.03
N ARG A 24 9.50 20.35 -2.95
CA ARG A 24 10.32 20.19 -1.75
C ARG A 24 9.45 19.92 -0.52
N GLY A 25 10.04 19.30 0.50
CA GLY A 25 9.39 19.03 1.79
C GLY A 25 8.54 17.76 1.85
N ARG A 26 7.89 17.54 3.00
CA ARG A 26 7.13 16.31 3.33
C ARG A 26 6.00 16.00 2.34
N LEU A 27 5.39 17.02 1.77
CA LEU A 27 4.27 16.91 0.82
C LEU A 27 4.71 16.90 -0.65
N ALA A 28 6.01 16.74 -0.96
CA ALA A 28 6.51 16.85 -2.32
C ALA A 28 5.81 15.89 -3.31
N LYS A 29 5.67 14.62 -2.94
CA LYS A 29 4.99 13.60 -3.76
C LYS A 29 3.50 13.93 -3.96
N VAL A 30 2.85 14.48 -2.94
CA VAL A 30 1.44 14.89 -2.99
C VAL A 30 1.26 16.09 -3.93
N MET A 31 2.15 17.09 -3.85
CA MET A 31 2.11 18.26 -4.73
C MET A 31 2.30 17.88 -6.20
N VAL A 32 3.23 16.96 -6.49
CA VAL A 32 3.45 16.47 -7.86
C VAL A 32 2.26 15.65 -8.36
N PHE A 33 1.72 14.75 -7.51
CA PHE A 33 0.57 13.94 -7.87
C PHE A 33 -0.67 14.81 -8.17
N ARG A 34 -0.87 15.88 -7.41
CA ARG A 34 -1.93 16.89 -7.63
C ARG A 34 -1.63 17.85 -8.79
N GLY A 35 -0.48 17.77 -9.44
CA GLY A 35 -0.10 18.66 -10.55
C GLY A 35 0.31 20.08 -10.14
N ARG A 36 0.48 20.37 -8.85
CA ARG A 36 0.92 21.70 -8.37
C ARG A 36 2.38 22.00 -8.73
N ARG A 37 3.17 20.95 -9.00
CA ARG A 37 4.59 21.00 -9.36
C ARG A 37 4.91 19.86 -10.31
N GLU A 38 5.97 20.00 -11.10
CA GLU A 38 6.31 19.07 -12.17
C GLU A 38 7.03 17.81 -11.65
N ARG A 39 8.03 18.01 -10.78
CA ARG A 39 8.90 16.93 -10.28
C ARG A 39 9.26 17.13 -8.82
N THR A 40 9.58 16.06 -8.11
CA THR A 40 10.17 16.14 -6.75
C THR A 40 11.68 16.41 -6.80
N VAL A 41 12.31 16.70 -5.65
CA VAL A 41 13.79 16.84 -5.57
C VAL A 41 14.52 15.62 -6.13
N GLY A 42 13.99 14.42 -5.89
CA GLY A 42 14.55 13.16 -6.42
C GLY A 42 14.08 12.82 -7.84
N GLY A 43 13.59 13.79 -8.62
CA GLY A 43 13.23 13.59 -10.03
C GLY A 43 11.91 12.86 -10.30
N LEU A 44 11.16 12.43 -9.27
CA LEU A 44 9.89 11.73 -9.49
C LEU A 44 8.84 12.67 -10.08
N ARG A 45 8.24 12.24 -11.20
CA ARG A 45 7.07 12.84 -11.87
C ARG A 45 5.77 12.12 -11.48
N LYS A 46 4.63 12.67 -11.88
CA LYS A 46 3.29 12.11 -11.61
C LYS A 46 3.17 10.65 -12.08
N ASP A 47 3.72 10.34 -13.25
CA ASP A 47 3.63 9.00 -13.87
C ASP A 47 4.33 7.91 -13.05
N SER A 48 5.31 8.29 -12.24
CA SER A 48 6.07 7.36 -11.39
C SER A 48 5.47 7.19 -9.99
N LEU A 49 4.35 7.86 -9.69
CA LEU A 49 3.68 7.84 -8.38
C LEU A 49 2.37 7.05 -8.43
N VAL A 50 2.04 6.40 -7.31
CA VAL A 50 0.80 5.64 -7.12
C VAL A 50 0.27 5.82 -5.70
N VAL A 51 -1.03 5.68 -5.54
CA VAL A 51 -1.71 5.70 -4.23
C VAL A 51 -1.78 4.28 -3.70
N ASN A 52 -1.37 4.06 -2.46
CA ASN A 52 -1.54 2.77 -1.79
C ASN A 52 -2.94 2.66 -1.13
N LYS A 53 -3.33 1.46 -0.69
CA LYS A 53 -4.61 1.23 0.01
C LYS A 53 -4.81 2.10 1.26
N ARG A 54 -3.73 2.62 1.86
CA ARG A 54 -3.76 3.52 3.02
C ARG A 54 -3.82 5.02 2.64
N GLY A 55 -4.07 5.34 1.37
CA GLY A 55 -4.14 6.72 0.87
C GLY A 55 -2.80 7.45 0.75
N ARG A 56 -1.66 6.77 0.97
CA ARG A 56 -0.33 7.39 0.86
C ARG A 56 0.18 7.30 -0.58
N ILE A 57 0.76 8.40 -1.03
CA ILE A 57 1.40 8.49 -2.36
C ILE A 57 2.85 8.01 -2.26
N VAL A 58 3.14 6.91 -2.95
CA VAL A 58 4.47 6.26 -3.00
C VAL A 58 4.93 6.15 -4.46
N SER A 59 6.21 5.84 -4.69
CA SER A 59 6.67 5.57 -6.06
C SER A 59 6.26 4.17 -6.50
N LYS A 60 6.03 3.99 -7.82
CA LYS A 60 5.76 2.69 -8.44
C LYS A 60 6.83 1.66 -8.10
N ARG A 61 8.11 2.06 -8.15
CA ARG A 61 9.25 1.24 -7.74
C ARG A 61 9.16 0.75 -6.30
N ALA A 62 8.84 1.65 -5.36
CA ALA A 62 8.70 1.26 -3.95
C ALA A 62 7.52 0.31 -3.72
N SER A 63 6.41 0.52 -4.44
CA SER A 63 5.25 -0.38 -4.40
C SER A 63 5.60 -1.78 -4.93
N ALA A 64 6.28 -1.85 -6.08
CA ALA A 64 6.72 -3.12 -6.67
C ALA A 64 7.70 -3.87 -5.76
N HIS A 65 8.68 -3.17 -5.19
CA HIS A 65 9.63 -3.77 -4.25
C HIS A 65 8.91 -4.36 -3.02
N GLY A 66 7.94 -3.63 -2.45
CA GLY A 66 7.14 -4.14 -1.32
C GLY A 66 6.38 -5.42 -1.66
N LYS A 67 5.81 -5.51 -2.88
CA LYS A 67 5.14 -6.73 -3.36
C LYS A 67 6.11 -7.90 -3.51
N LEU A 68 7.32 -7.67 -4.00
CA LEU A 68 8.35 -8.71 -4.14
C LEU A 68 8.81 -9.22 -2.77
N SER A 69 9.06 -8.31 -1.82
CA SER A 69 9.42 -8.70 -0.45
C SER A 69 8.32 -9.53 0.23
N PHE A 70 7.04 -9.17 0.00
CA PHE A 70 5.91 -9.90 0.58
C PHE A 70 5.82 -11.36 0.12
N LYS A 71 6.15 -11.66 -1.14
CA LYS A 71 6.14 -13.04 -1.68
C LYS A 71 6.98 -14.02 -0.84
N ARG A 72 8.07 -13.55 -0.22
CA ARG A 72 8.94 -14.38 0.62
C ARG A 72 8.29 -14.81 1.93
N ILE A 73 7.37 -14.00 2.46
CA ILE A 73 6.69 -14.24 3.74
C ILE A 73 5.23 -14.70 3.56
N GLU A 74 4.67 -14.58 2.36
CA GLU A 74 3.29 -14.88 2.03
C GLU A 74 2.88 -16.30 2.46
N THR A 75 3.74 -17.29 2.20
CA THR A 75 3.49 -18.69 2.54
C THR A 75 3.28 -18.90 4.04
N TRP A 76 4.13 -18.28 4.87
CA TRP A 76 4.02 -18.35 6.33
C TRP A 76 2.78 -17.64 6.85
N VAL A 77 2.51 -16.43 6.34
CA VAL A 77 1.34 -15.63 6.76
C VAL A 77 0.04 -16.39 6.44
N GLN A 78 -0.05 -17.00 5.26
CA GLN A 78 -1.21 -17.81 4.89
C GLN A 78 -1.39 -19.04 5.77
N ALA A 79 -0.30 -19.75 6.09
CA ALA A 79 -0.34 -20.92 6.97
C ALA A 79 -0.82 -20.54 8.38
N VAL A 80 -0.32 -19.43 8.93
CA VAL A 80 -0.75 -18.92 10.24
C VAL A 80 -2.23 -18.50 10.21
N MET A 81 -2.70 -17.85 9.15
CA MET A 81 -4.13 -17.50 9.01
C MET A 81 -5.04 -18.73 8.91
N ALA A 82 -4.59 -19.79 8.24
CA ALA A 82 -5.32 -21.05 8.18
C ALA A 82 -5.32 -21.76 9.55
N ALA A 83 -4.17 -21.84 10.22
CA ALA A 83 -4.06 -22.40 11.56
C ALA A 83 -4.94 -21.66 12.58
N ARG A 84 -4.99 -20.33 12.53
CA ARG A 84 -5.87 -19.53 13.40
C ARG A 84 -7.35 -19.86 13.21
N ARG A 85 -7.77 -20.10 11.97
CA ARG A 85 -9.14 -20.53 11.67
C ARG A 85 -9.40 -21.95 12.19
N ALA A 86 -8.47 -22.87 11.99
CA ALA A 86 -8.59 -24.25 12.47
C ALA A 86 -8.60 -24.38 14.01
N VAL A 87 -7.93 -23.48 14.72
CA VAL A 87 -7.86 -23.45 16.20
C VAL A 87 -8.93 -22.53 16.80
N ASN A 88 -9.71 -21.82 15.98
CA ASN A 88 -10.67 -20.80 16.44
C ASN A 88 -10.07 -19.76 17.40
N ALA A 89 -8.82 -19.35 17.13
CA ALA A 89 -8.06 -18.43 17.97
C ALA A 89 -8.63 -17.00 17.92
N LYS A 90 -9.35 -16.58 18.98
CA LYS A 90 -9.86 -15.22 19.17
C LYS A 90 -8.84 -14.34 19.93
N GLY A 91 -8.71 -13.09 19.51
CA GLY A 91 -7.79 -12.13 20.15
C GLY A 91 -6.30 -12.34 19.82
N PHE A 92 -5.43 -11.78 20.65
CA PHE A 92 -3.99 -11.88 20.48
C PHE A 92 -3.44 -13.15 21.15
N ILE A 93 -2.69 -13.96 20.39
CA ILE A 93 -1.97 -15.14 20.88
C ILE A 93 -0.54 -15.04 20.39
N ALA A 94 0.43 -15.14 21.32
CA ALA A 94 1.84 -15.19 20.98
C ALA A 94 2.18 -16.52 20.31
N ILE A 95 2.68 -16.45 19.07
CA ILE A 95 3.12 -17.63 18.31
C ILE A 95 4.34 -18.24 18.99
N ASN A 96 4.31 -19.54 19.27
CA ASN A 96 5.36 -20.25 20.01
C ASN A 96 5.67 -19.63 21.38
N GLY A 97 4.66 -19.03 22.03
CA GLY A 97 4.79 -18.49 23.38
C GLY A 97 4.73 -19.57 24.47
N LYS A 98 4.92 -19.14 25.73
CA LYS A 98 4.80 -20.02 26.91
C LYS A 98 3.40 -20.64 27.06
N LYS A 99 2.36 -19.96 26.57
CA LYS A 99 0.97 -20.44 26.67
C LYS A 99 0.72 -21.64 25.72
N PRO A 100 -0.05 -22.66 26.13
CA PRO A 100 -0.31 -23.85 25.32
C PRO A 100 -0.93 -23.52 23.96
N GLY A 101 -1.93 -22.63 23.90
CA GLY A 101 -2.55 -22.22 22.64
C GLY A 101 -1.60 -21.55 21.64
N GLY A 102 -0.48 -20.98 22.11
CA GLY A 102 0.56 -20.43 21.22
C GLY A 102 1.45 -21.50 20.59
N ARG A 103 1.69 -22.59 21.31
CA ARG A 103 2.45 -23.76 20.85
C ARG A 103 1.63 -24.58 19.85
N GLU A 104 0.36 -24.81 20.14
CA GLU A 104 -0.58 -25.51 19.25
C GLU A 104 -0.75 -24.78 17.90
N LEU A 105 -0.93 -23.45 17.93
CA LEU A 105 -1.02 -22.63 16.72
C LEU A 105 0.25 -22.76 15.87
N TYR A 106 1.42 -22.73 16.51
CA TYR A 106 2.70 -22.85 15.81
C TYR A 106 2.88 -24.23 15.16
N ALA A 107 2.56 -25.31 15.88
CA ALA A 107 2.62 -26.68 15.35
C ALA A 107 1.74 -26.84 14.10
N LYS A 108 0.45 -26.48 14.21
CA LYS A 108 -0.48 -26.54 13.07
C LYS A 108 -0.05 -25.65 11.90
N ALA A 109 0.47 -24.45 12.17
CA ALA A 109 0.97 -23.58 11.10
C ALA A 109 2.17 -24.19 10.36
N LYS A 110 3.06 -24.88 11.07
CA LYS A 110 4.21 -25.57 10.47
C LYS A 110 3.77 -26.74 9.60
N GLU A 111 2.82 -27.54 10.07
CA GLU A 111 2.21 -28.65 9.31
C GLU A 111 1.54 -28.14 8.02
N LEU A 112 0.68 -27.12 8.11
CA LEU A 112 0.01 -26.54 6.95
C LEU A 112 0.98 -25.93 5.95
N ARG A 113 2.10 -25.38 6.42
CA ARG A 113 3.16 -24.87 5.55
C ARG A 113 3.92 -26.00 4.86
N ALA A 114 4.22 -27.08 5.59
CA ALA A 114 4.89 -28.25 5.02
C ALA A 114 4.00 -28.92 3.95
N GLY A 115 2.71 -29.11 4.24
CA GLY A 115 1.74 -29.63 3.27
C GLY A 115 1.62 -28.75 2.02
N LYS A 116 1.50 -27.42 2.20
CA LYS A 116 1.53 -26.49 1.06
C LYS A 116 2.85 -26.49 0.29
N LEU A 117 3.98 -26.79 0.92
CA LEU A 117 5.27 -26.88 0.24
C LEU A 117 5.37 -28.17 -0.60
N ALA A 118 4.77 -29.26 -0.11
CA ALA A 118 4.74 -30.56 -0.77
C ALA A 118 3.80 -30.62 -2.00
N GLU A 119 2.77 -29.76 -2.06
CA GLU A 119 1.86 -29.66 -3.22
C GLU A 119 2.59 -29.29 -4.53
N PRO A 120 2.46 -30.05 -5.63
CA PRO A 120 3.18 -29.75 -6.87
C PRO A 120 2.84 -28.35 -7.41
N LEU A 121 3.81 -27.66 -8.01
CA LEU A 121 3.64 -26.29 -8.55
C LEU A 121 2.50 -26.16 -9.58
N SER A 122 2.06 -27.29 -10.16
CA SER A 122 0.91 -27.38 -11.06
C SER A 122 -0.43 -27.09 -10.36
N SER A 123 -0.68 -27.66 -9.17
CA SER A 123 -1.93 -27.43 -8.40
C SER A 123 -2.00 -26.03 -7.79
N ARG A 124 -0.85 -25.37 -7.59
CA ARG A 124 -0.76 -24.01 -7.05
C ARG A 124 -1.14 -22.90 -8.04
N ARG A 125 -1.05 -23.14 -9.35
CA ARG A 125 -1.43 -22.16 -10.39
C ARG A 125 -2.95 -22.14 -10.61
N SER A 126 -3.56 -23.32 -10.71
CA SER A 126 -5.00 -23.48 -10.99
C SER A 126 -5.92 -22.73 -10.01
N ALA A 127 -5.61 -22.70 -8.71
CA ALA A 127 -6.45 -22.03 -7.72
C ALA A 127 -6.47 -20.49 -7.80
N LYS A 128 -5.44 -19.86 -8.40
CA LYS A 128 -5.38 -18.40 -8.57
C LYS A 128 -5.90 -17.96 -9.92
N ASP A 129 -5.82 -18.83 -10.92
CA ASP A 129 -6.30 -18.61 -12.29
C ASP A 129 -7.79 -19.00 -12.46
N ALA A 130 -8.32 -19.89 -11.60
CA ALA A 130 -9.74 -20.26 -11.61
C ALA A 130 -10.67 -19.06 -11.35
N GLY A 131 -10.37 -18.24 -10.33
CA GLY A 131 -11.19 -17.05 -10.03
C GLY A 131 -11.17 -15.98 -11.11
N ALA A 132 -10.04 -15.81 -11.82
CA ALA A 132 -9.92 -14.81 -12.90
C ALA A 132 -10.64 -15.25 -14.18
N SER A 133 -10.66 -16.56 -14.46
CA SER A 133 -11.37 -17.10 -15.62
C SER A 133 -12.88 -17.18 -15.41
N ASP A 134 -13.35 -17.46 -14.19
CA ASP A 134 -14.78 -17.45 -13.86
C ASP A 134 -15.37 -16.03 -13.84
N GLU A 135 -14.62 -15.02 -13.38
CA GLU A 135 -15.05 -13.61 -13.48
C GLU A 135 -15.14 -13.15 -14.95
N LEU A 136 -14.19 -13.54 -15.80
CA LEU A 136 -14.23 -13.20 -17.23
C LEU A 136 -15.34 -13.93 -17.99
N LYS A 137 -15.60 -15.20 -17.66
CA LYS A 137 -16.73 -15.96 -18.19
C LYS A 137 -18.07 -15.34 -17.76
N ALA A 138 -18.19 -14.92 -16.51
CA ALA A 138 -19.40 -14.24 -16.01
C ALA A 138 -19.65 -12.89 -16.71
N ILE A 139 -18.59 -12.11 -16.97
CA ILE A 139 -18.69 -10.86 -17.74
C ILE A 139 -19.12 -11.13 -19.19
N PHE A 140 -18.56 -12.17 -19.84
CA PHE A 140 -18.90 -12.50 -21.23
C PHE A 140 -20.32 -13.09 -21.36
N ALA A 141 -20.78 -13.85 -20.37
CA ALA A 141 -22.14 -14.39 -20.32
C ALA A 141 -23.21 -13.31 -20.06
N ALA A 142 -22.86 -12.21 -19.39
CA ALA A 142 -23.78 -11.09 -19.14
C ALA A 142 -23.94 -10.14 -20.35
N PHE A 143 -23.17 -10.34 -21.42
CA PHE A 143 -23.21 -9.55 -22.66
C PHE A 143 -23.81 -10.33 -23.85
N SER A 144 -24.35 -11.54 -23.61
CA SER A 144 -25.12 -12.34 -24.56
C SER A 144 -26.57 -12.47 -24.10
#